data_AF-A0A914V7K0-F1
#
_entry.id   AF-A0A914V7K0-F1
#
_cell.length_a   1.000
_cell.length_b   1.000
_cell.length_c   1.000
_cell.angle_alpha   90.00
_cell.angle_beta   90.00
_cell.angle_gamma   90.00
#
_symmetry.space_group_name_H-M   'P 1'
#
loop_
_entity.id
_entity.type
_entity.pdbx_description
1 polymer ?
#
loop_
_entity_poly.entity_id
_entity_poly.type
_entity_poly.pdbx_seq_one_letter_code
_entity_poly.pdbx_strand_id
1 'polypeptide(L)'
;MDSRDSSAFLGKARKEERYDVGDYPQTEIISKKAIAVIDRIRSKLNGRDFQSYNPTSNQLIDCSVSDQVRKLIEQATSHENLCQCYIGWCPFW
;
A
#
# COMPACT_ATOMS: atom_id res chain seq x y z
N MET A 1 35.30 2.56 -58.39
CA MET A 1 34.58 1.31 -58.06
C MET A 1 35.35 0.64 -56.94
N ASP A 2 35.32 1.18 -55.73
CA ASP A 2 36.01 0.56 -54.61
C ASP A 2 34.98 -0.23 -53.80
N SER A 3 35.01 -1.54 -54.01
CA SER A 3 34.20 -2.50 -53.29
C SER A 3 35.14 -3.47 -52.59
N ARG A 4 34.98 -3.51 -51.26
CA ARG A 4 35.30 -4.59 -50.33
C ARG A 4 36.78 -4.77 -49.99
N ASP A 5 37.13 -4.37 -48.77
CA ASP A 5 37.47 -5.42 -47.81
C ASP A 5 37.20 -5.04 -46.34
N SER A 6 36.63 -6.03 -45.65
CA SER A 6 36.78 -6.34 -44.23
C SER A 6 36.28 -5.36 -43.15
N SER A 7 34.99 -5.53 -42.83
CA SER A 7 34.34 -5.16 -41.58
C SER A 7 35.08 -5.69 -40.36
N ALA A 8 35.49 -4.79 -39.46
CA ALA A 8 35.98 -5.12 -38.13
C ALA A 8 35.22 -4.29 -37.07
N PHE A 9 35.01 -4.95 -35.94
CA PHE A 9 34.58 -4.41 -34.64
C PHE A 9 33.08 -4.16 -34.41
N LEU A 10 32.42 -5.29 -34.21
CA LEU A 10 31.47 -5.57 -33.14
C LEU A 10 31.56 -4.58 -31.94
N GLY A 11 30.63 -3.63 -31.88
CA GLY A 11 30.39 -2.76 -30.73
C GLY A 11 28.90 -2.66 -30.45
N LYS A 12 28.33 -3.66 -29.78
CA LYS A 12 26.94 -3.61 -29.30
C LYS A 12 26.81 -2.48 -28.28
N ALA A 13 26.14 -1.39 -28.63
CA ALA A 13 25.62 -0.43 -27.66
C ALA A 13 24.43 -1.06 -26.92
N ARG A 14 24.73 -1.89 -25.92
CA ARG A 14 23.75 -2.36 -24.95
C ARG A 14 23.45 -1.19 -24.02
N LYS A 15 22.33 -0.51 -24.26
CA LYS A 15 21.78 0.49 -23.34
C LYS A 15 21.55 -0.22 -22.00
N GLU A 16 22.32 0.22 -21.02
CA GLU A 16 22.34 -0.27 -19.66
C GLU A 16 21.15 0.36 -18.92
N GLU A 17 20.01 -0.31 -18.92
CA GLU A 17 18.97 -0.08 -17.91
C GLU A 17 18.98 -1.29 -16.98
N ARG A 18 19.99 -1.29 -16.11
CA ARG A 18 19.96 -2.09 -14.89
C ARG A 18 18.79 -1.56 -14.07
N TYR A 19 17.78 -2.41 -13.87
CA TYR A 19 16.91 -2.26 -12.71
C TYR A 19 17.81 -2.31 -11.49
N ASP A 20 17.94 -1.18 -10.81
CA ASP A 20 18.53 -1.08 -9.49
C ASP A 20 17.63 -1.86 -8.54
N VAL A 21 17.92 -3.15 -8.35
CA VAL A 21 17.42 -3.90 -7.19
C VAL A 21 18.20 -3.35 -6.01
N GLY A 22 17.79 -2.15 -5.59
CA GLY A 22 18.35 -1.47 -4.43
C GLY A 22 18.15 -2.38 -3.23
N ASP A 23 19.26 -2.95 -2.77
CA ASP A 23 19.42 -3.59 -1.49
C ASP A 23 19.17 -2.53 -0.41
N TYR A 24 17.90 -2.25 -0.12
CA TYR A 24 17.55 -1.43 1.03
C TYR A 24 17.99 -2.21 2.26
N PRO A 25 18.83 -1.62 3.14
CA PRO A 25 19.18 -2.26 4.41
C PRO A 25 17.88 -2.71 5.08
N GLN A 26 17.76 -3.98 5.42
CA GLN A 26 16.56 -4.56 6.05
C GLN A 26 16.04 -3.70 7.23
N THR A 27 16.95 -3.00 7.91
CA THR A 27 16.68 -2.00 8.95
C THR A 27 15.82 -0.82 8.48
N GLU A 28 16.07 -0.27 7.29
CA GLU A 28 15.26 0.80 6.69
C GLU A 28 13.86 0.31 6.33
N ILE A 29 13.74 -0.91 5.80
CA ILE A 29 12.44 -1.53 5.49
C ILE A 29 11.63 -1.76 6.78
N ILE A 30 12.27 -2.27 7.83
CA ILE A 30 11.64 -2.47 9.15
C ILE A 30 11.20 -1.12 9.74
N SER A 31 12.05 -0.10 9.64
CA SER A 31 11.74 1.26 10.10
C SER A 31 10.49 1.82 9.40
N LYS A 32 10.41 1.69 8.07
CA LYS A 32 9.23 2.10 7.29
C LYS A 32 7.96 1.37 7.73
N LYS A 33 8.04 0.05 7.95
CA LYS A 33 6.90 -0.74 8.45
C LYS A 33 6.48 -0.29 9.85
N ALA A 34 7.44 -0.04 10.75
CA ALA A 34 7.17 0.42 12.09
C ALA A 34 6.46 1.79 12.09
N ILE A 35 6.94 2.74 11.29
CA ILE A 35 6.30 4.05 11.12
C ILE A 35 4.86 3.90 10.63
N ALA A 36 4.63 3.07 9.61
CA ALA A 36 3.29 2.83 9.09
C ALA A 36 2.33 2.23 10.14
N VAL A 37 2.83 1.33 11.00
CA VAL A 37 2.04 0.78 12.11
C VAL A 37 1.69 1.87 13.12
N ILE A 38 2.65 2.72 13.51
CA ILE A 38 2.43 3.82 14.45
C ILE A 38 1.42 4.83 13.90
N ASP A 39 1.55 5.21 12.63
CA ASP A 39 0.62 6.14 11.99
C ASP A 39 -0.78 5.56 11.89
N ARG A 40 -0.91 4.26 11.62
CA ARG A 40 -2.21 3.58 11.67
C ARG A 40 -2.81 3.58 13.07
N ILE A 41 -2.02 3.33 14.11
CA ILE A 41 -2.51 3.40 15.50
C ILE A 41 -3.01 4.82 15.80
N ARG A 42 -2.26 5.85 15.41
CA ARG A 42 -2.68 7.25 15.55
C ARG A 42 -3.99 7.52 14.81
N SER A 43 -4.17 7.00 13.60
CA SER A 43 -5.42 7.15 12.85
C SER A 43 -6.61 6.50 13.56
N LYS A 44 -6.42 5.33 14.18
CA LYS A 44 -7.46 4.66 14.98
C LYS A 44 -7.85 5.46 16.22
N LEU A 45 -6.87 6.03 16.92
CA LEU A 45 -7.11 6.77 18.16
C LEU A 45 -7.72 8.16 17.93
N ASN A 46 -7.48 8.76 16.75
CA ASN A 46 -7.97 10.10 16.41
C ASN A 46 -9.21 10.10 15.51
N GLY A 47 -9.90 8.97 15.33
CA GLY A 47 -11.09 8.88 14.48
C GLY A 47 -10.82 9.07 12.99
N ARG A 48 -9.56 8.93 12.54
CA ARG A 48 -9.17 9.15 11.14
C ARG A 48 -9.23 7.92 10.25
N ASP A 49 -9.42 6.74 10.82
CA ASP A 49 -9.48 5.46 10.09
C ASP A 49 -10.69 5.40 9.13
N PHE A 50 -11.71 6.24 9.37
CA PHE A 50 -12.94 6.32 8.57
C PHE A 50 -13.29 7.76 8.16
N GLN A 51 -12.28 8.58 7.81
CA GLN A 51 -12.50 9.97 7.42
C GLN A 51 -13.58 10.10 6.35
N SER A 52 -14.51 11.02 6.60
CA SER A 52 -15.60 11.33 5.67
C SER A 52 -15.33 12.69 5.04
N TYR A 53 -15.56 12.80 3.73
CA TYR A 53 -15.41 14.05 3.00
C TYR A 53 -16.61 14.96 3.27
N ASN A 54 -16.35 16.20 3.70
CA ASN A 54 -17.37 17.23 3.84
C ASN A 54 -17.35 18.16 2.61
N PRO A 55 -18.38 18.10 1.74
CA PRO A 55 -18.42 18.88 0.51
C PRO A 55 -18.57 20.39 0.74
N THR A 56 -19.09 20.82 1.90
CA THR A 56 -19.32 22.23 2.23
C THR A 56 -18.04 22.94 2.67
N SER A 57 -17.18 22.24 3.41
CA SER A 57 -15.88 22.77 3.89
C SER A 57 -14.69 22.34 3.04
N ASN A 58 -14.92 21.48 2.05
CA ASN A 58 -13.88 20.84 1.22
C ASN A 58 -12.76 20.21 2.06
N GLN A 59 -13.13 19.58 3.19
CA GLN A 59 -12.20 19.01 4.16
C GLN A 59 -12.62 17.60 4.57
N LEU A 60 -11.63 16.81 4.99
CA LEU A 60 -11.86 15.53 5.65
C LEU A 60 -12.20 15.79 7.11
N ILE A 61 -13.27 15.16 7.58
CA ILE A 61 -13.72 15.27 8.96
C ILE A 61 -13.40 13.98 9.71
N ASP A 62 -12.83 14.15 10.90
CA ASP A 62 -12.55 13.07 11.84
C ASP A 62 -13.87 12.48 12.35
N CYS A 63 -13.95 11.16 12.41
CA CYS A 63 -15.15 10.43 12.78
C CYS A 63 -15.45 10.60 14.28
N SER A 64 -16.71 10.84 14.65
CA SER A 64 -17.11 10.85 16.05
C SER A 64 -16.88 9.46 16.68
N VAL A 65 -16.70 9.39 18.00
CA VAL A 65 -16.51 8.09 18.69
C VAL A 65 -17.69 7.16 18.43
N SER A 66 -18.93 7.67 18.48
CA SER A 66 -20.13 6.87 18.22
C SER A 66 -20.18 6.35 16.79
N ASP A 67 -19.82 7.18 15.81
CA ASP A 67 -19.79 6.77 14.40
C ASP A 67 -18.67 5.78 14.10
N GLN A 68 -17.51 5.96 14.72
CA GLN A 68 -16.38 5.05 14.60
C GLN A 68 -16.76 3.67 15.13
N VAL A 69 -17.38 3.59 16.31
CA VAL A 69 -17.87 2.33 16.89
C VAL A 69 -18.91 1.68 16.00
N ARG A 70 -19.89 2.46 15.51
CA ARG A 70 -20.92 1.96 14.59
C ARG A 70 -20.31 1.36 13.32
N LYS A 71 -19.37 2.06 12.67
CA LYS A 71 -18.68 1.56 11.46
C LYS A 71 -17.88 0.29 11.72
N LEU A 72 -17.23 0.18 12.89
CA LEU A 72 -16.52 -1.03 13.29
C LEU A 72 -17.47 -2.23 13.41
N ILE A 73 -18.65 -2.03 14.03
CA ILE A 73 -19.68 -3.06 14.13
C ILE A 73 -20.17 -3.44 12.74
N GLU A 74 -20.54 -2.47 11.89
CA GLU A 74 -21.00 -2.70 10.51
C GLU A 74 -20.00 -3.54 9.72
N GLN A 75 -18.69 -3.23 9.80
CA GLN A 75 -17.66 -4.01 9.14
C GLN A 75 -17.49 -5.41 9.72
N ALA A 76 -17.57 -5.57 11.05
CA ALA A 76 -17.44 -6.87 11.70
C ALA A 76 -18.65 -7.80 11.41
N THR A 77 -19.84 -7.23 11.20
CA THR A 77 -21.06 -7.98 10.89
C THR A 77 -21.35 -8.11 9.40
N SER A 78 -20.54 -7.49 8.54
CA SER A 78 -20.76 -7.53 7.09
C SER A 78 -20.51 -8.92 6.53
N HIS A 79 -21.52 -9.50 5.86
CA HIS A 79 -21.40 -10.77 5.16
C HIS A 79 -20.27 -10.77 4.12
N GLU A 80 -20.01 -9.63 3.48
CA GLU A 80 -18.92 -9.48 2.50
C GLU A 80 -17.54 -9.59 3.16
N ASN A 81 -17.41 -9.16 4.42
CA ASN A 81 -16.16 -9.30 5.17
C ASN A 81 -16.05 -10.71 5.78
N LEU A 82 -17.15 -11.23 6.34
CA LEU A 82 -17.19 -12.56 6.95
C LEU A 82 -16.90 -13.68 5.96
N CYS A 83 -17.37 -13.58 4.71
CA CYS A 83 -17.12 -14.62 3.70
C CYS A 83 -15.66 -14.65 3.20
N GLN A 84 -14.87 -13.60 3.48
CA GLN A 84 -13.44 -13.54 3.18
C GLN A 84 -12.57 -14.05 4.33
N CYS A 85 -13.15 -14.30 5.52
CA CYS A 85 -12.41 -14.86 6.63
C CYS A 85 -11.94 -16.29 6.33
N TYR A 86 -10.80 -16.66 6.91
CA TYR A 86 -10.34 -18.04 6.87
C TYR A 86 -11.35 -18.97 7.54
N ILE A 87 -11.69 -20.09 6.90
CA ILE A 87 -12.74 -21.01 7.37
C ILE A 87 -12.51 -21.55 8.79
N GLY A 88 -11.25 -21.73 9.21
CA GLY A 88 -10.91 -22.20 10.55
C GLY A 88 -11.10 -21.17 11.66
N TRP A 89 -11.49 -19.93 11.33
CA TRP A 89 -11.90 -18.92 12.32
C TRP A 89 -13.40 -18.98 12.62
N CYS A 90 -14.14 -19.86 11.96
CA CYS A 90 -15.57 -20.08 12.16
C CYS A 90 -16.41 -18.80 12.04
N PRO A 91 -16.44 -18.12 10.87
CA PRO A 91 -17.21 -16.88 10.67
C PRO A 91 -18.75 -17.05 10.72
N PHE A 92 -19.24 -18.27 10.92
CA PHE A 92 -20.67 -18.63 10.93
C PHE A 92 -21.18 -19.04 12.32
N TRP A 93 -20.36 -18.91 13.37
CA TRP A 93 -20.69 -19.33 14.74
C TRP A 93 -21.02 -18.13 15.64
#